data_AF-A0A9E1EG47-F1
#
_entry.id   AF-A0A9E1EG47-F1
#
_cell.length_a   1.000
_cell.length_b   1.000
_cell.length_c   1.000
_cell.angle_alpha   90.00
_cell.angle_beta   90.00
_cell.angle_gamma   90.00
#
_symmetry.space_group_name_H-M   'P 1'
#
loop_
_entity.id
_entity.type
_entity.pdbx_description
1 polymer ?
#
loop_
_entity_poly.entity_id
_entity_poly.type
_entity_poly.pdbx_seq_one_letter_code
_entity_poly.pdbx_strand_id
1 'polypeptide(L)' 'MKKSISGFCPTQNKEYSITIDYVDASSYCETCYEKGTFKCDYNIYGDKCSISSSCPLYSSAPREIY' A
#
# COMPACT_ATOMS: atom_id res chain seq x y z
N MET A 1 -1.17 -11.60 -1.65
CA MET A 1 -2.57 -11.07 -1.67
C MET A 1 -2.56 -9.59 -2.02
N LYS A 2 -3.52 -9.07 -2.80
CA LYS A 2 -3.59 -7.63 -3.10
C LYS A 2 -4.74 -6.99 -2.33
N LYS A 3 -4.50 -5.83 -1.71
CA LYS A 3 -5.53 -5.09 -0.97
C LYS A 3 -5.51 -3.62 -1.37
N SER A 4 -6.68 -3.11 -1.75
CA SER A 4 -6.86 -1.68 -2.03
C SER A 4 -7.16 -0.92 -0.74
N ILE A 5 -6.45 0.18 -0.52
CA ILE A 5 -6.76 1.15 0.55
C ILE A 5 -7.06 2.49 -0.10
N SER A 6 -8.16 3.09 0.35
CA SER A 6 -8.61 4.41 -0.03
C SER A 6 -8.44 5.39 1.12
N GLY A 7 -8.18 6.65 0.79
CA GLY A 7 -8.17 7.74 1.75
C GLY A 7 -7.67 9.03 1.11
N PHE A 8 -7.40 10.04 1.94
CA PHE A 8 -6.95 11.32 1.44
C PHE A 8 -5.47 11.30 1.02
N CYS A 9 -5.19 11.70 -0.23
CA CYS A 9 -3.84 11.88 -0.75
C CYS A 9 -3.50 13.38 -0.77
N PRO A 10 -2.60 13.86 0.11
CA PRO A 10 -2.26 15.28 0.18
C PRO A 10 -1.57 15.78 -1.10
N THR A 11 -0.79 14.94 -1.77
CA THR A 11 -0.12 15.28 -3.04
C THR A 11 -1.10 15.59 -4.16
N GLN A 12 -2.24 14.90 -4.19
CA GLN A 12 -3.27 15.11 -5.21
C GLN A 12 -4.41 16.02 -4.72
N ASN A 13 -4.40 16.41 -3.44
CA ASN A 13 -5.46 17.15 -2.76
C ASN A 13 -6.86 16.56 -2.98
N LYS A 14 -6.98 15.22 -2.96
CA LYS A 14 -8.24 14.50 -3.17
C LYS A 14 -8.19 13.12 -2.55
N GLU A 15 -9.34 12.46 -2.46
CA GLU A 15 -9.38 11.03 -2.17
C GLU A 15 -8.73 10.22 -3.29
N TYR A 16 -7.92 9.25 -2.88
CA TYR A 16 -7.18 8.38 -3.77
C TYR A 16 -7.10 6.99 -3.19
N SER A 17 -6.91 6.01 -4.07
CA SER A 17 -6.75 4.62 -3.70
C SER A 17 -5.41 4.08 -4.21
N ILE A 18 -4.74 3.32 -3.36
CA ILE A 18 -3.52 2.59 -3.70
C ILE A 18 -3.77 1.09 -3.55
N THR A 19 -3.03 0.29 -4.30
CA THR A 19 -3.05 -1.17 -4.15
C THR A 19 -1.79 -1.60 -3.41
N ILE A 20 -1.94 -2.34 -2.33
CA ILE A 20 -0.83 -2.89 -1.55
C ILE A 20 -0.74 -4.38 -1.83
N ASP A 21 0.47 -4.82 -2.17
CA ASP A 21 0.80 -6.23 -2.33
C ASP A 21 1.30 -6.76 -0.98
N TYR A 22 0.51 -7.65 -0.39
CA TYR A 22 0.91 -8.42 0.78
C TYR A 22 1.57 -9.72 0.33
N VAL A 23 2.74 -9.99 0.89
CA VAL A 23 3.54 -11.18 0.63
C VAL A 23 3.07 -12.27 1.57
N ASP A 24 2.95 -13.49 1.05
CA ASP A 24 2.61 -14.65 1.86
C ASP A 24 3.74 -14.93 2.85
N ALA A 25 3.43 -14.83 4.14
CA ALA A 25 4.31 -15.13 5.26
C ALA A 25 3.74 -16.30 6.08
N SER A 26 2.80 -17.05 5.52
CA SER A 26 2.12 -18.14 6.19
C SER A 26 3.11 -19.21 6.63
N SER A 27 2.88 -19.73 7.83
CA SER A 27 3.60 -20.86 8.37
C SER A 27 2.77 -22.15 8.22
N TYR A 28 3.31 -23.28 8.68
CA TYR A 28 2.55 -24.53 8.72
C TYR A 28 1.30 -24.45 9.62
N CYS A 29 1.28 -23.54 10.60
CA CYS A 29 0.22 -23.45 11.61
C CYS A 29 -0.78 -22.31 11.33
N GLU A 30 -0.37 -21.26 10.62
CA GLU A 30 -1.15 -20.03 10.49
C GLU A 30 -0.96 -19.39 9.11
N THR A 31 -2.08 -18.96 8.51
CA THR A 31 -2.07 -18.14 7.31
C THR A 31 -1.86 -16.69 7.72
N CYS A 32 -0.82 -16.05 7.21
CA CYS A 32 -0.60 -14.62 7.41
C CYS A 32 0.07 -14.01 6.19
N TYR A 33 -0.20 -12.72 5.96
CA TYR A 33 0.43 -11.98 4.89
C TYR A 33 1.03 -10.70 5.43
N GLU A 34 2.32 -10.52 5.17
CA GLU A 34 3.05 -9.31 5.54
C GLU A 34 2.92 -8.25 4.44
N LYS A 35 2.84 -7.00 4.86
CA LYS A 35 2.77 -5.84 3.99
C LYS A 35 4.07 -5.69 3.22
N GLY A 36 4.00 -5.95 1.92
CA GLY A 36 5.12 -5.82 1.00
C GLY A 36 5.16 -4.46 0.34
N THR A 37 5.14 -4.43 -0.98
CA THR A 37 5.19 -3.21 -1.79
C THR A 37 3.79 -2.65 -2.04
N PHE A 38 3.71 -1.42 -2.54
CA PHE A 38 2.45 -0.85 -3.02
C PHE A 38 2.61 -0.23 -4.40
N LYS A 39 1.51 -0.24 -5.15
CA LYS A 39 1.37 0.41 -6.44
C LYS A 39 0.53 1.67 -6.28
N CYS A 40 1.09 2.79 -6.71
CA CYS A 40 0.40 4.05 -6.83
C CYS A 40 0.41 4.48 -8.29
N ASP A 41 -0.76 4.42 -8.93
CA ASP A 41 -0.92 4.73 -10.36
C ASP A 41 -0.75 6.23 -10.67
N TYR A 42 -0.56 7.07 -9.66
CA TYR A 42 -0.22 8.48 -9.86
C TYR A 42 1.24 8.69 -10.24
N ASN A 43 2.13 7.75 -9.89
CA ASN A 43 3.58 7.87 -10.09
C ASN A 43 4.12 7.19 -11.36
N ILE A 44 3.26 6.56 -12.17
CA ILE A 44 3.68 5.79 -13.36
C ILE A 44 4.28 6.67 -14.48
N TYR A 45 4.07 7.99 -14.44
CA TYR A 45 4.48 8.93 -15.49
C TYR A 45 5.47 10.00 -15.00
N GLY A 46 6.33 9.65 -14.06
CA GLY A 46 7.31 10.54 -13.43
C GLY A 46 7.03 10.67 -11.95
N ASP A 47 8.08 10.77 -11.14
CA ASP A 47 8.10 10.94 -9.68
C ASP A 47 7.30 12.15 -9.17
N LYS A 48 5.98 12.15 -9.42
CA LYS A 48 5.03 13.19 -9.00
C LYS A 48 4.77 13.13 -7.51
N CYS A 49 5.20 12.06 -6.85
CA CYS A 49 5.16 11.89 -5.41
C CYS A 49 6.41 11.14 -4.96
N SER A 50 7.05 11.62 -3.90
CA SER A 50 8.18 10.95 -3.22
C SER A 50 7.66 9.72 -2.47
N ILE A 51 7.23 8.72 -3.21
CA ILE A 51 6.30 7.66 -2.78
C ILE A 51 6.95 6.62 -1.89
N SER A 52 8.27 6.48 -1.93
CA SER A 52 8.96 5.33 -1.36
C SER A 52 9.05 5.31 0.18
N SER A 53 8.77 6.41 0.90
CA SER A 53 8.78 6.39 2.38
C SER A 53 7.69 7.18 3.10
N SER A 54 6.97 8.09 2.44
CA SER A 54 6.06 9.01 3.14
C SER A 54 4.60 8.95 2.70
N CYS A 55 4.19 7.97 1.89
CA CYS A 55 2.79 7.87 1.45
C CYS A 55 1.87 7.56 2.66
N PRO A 56 0.96 8.48 3.04
CA PRO A 56 0.14 8.30 4.24
C PRO A 56 -0.85 7.14 4.09
N LEU A 57 -1.33 6.88 2.87
CA LEU A 57 -2.19 5.72 2.56
C LEU A 57 -1.46 4.39 2.72
N TYR A 58 -0.19 4.35 2.33
CA TYR A 58 0.63 3.17 2.55
C TYR A 58 0.94 3.04 4.04
N SER A 59 1.29 4.13 4.73
CA SER A 59 1.58 4.12 6.17
C SER A 59 0.40 3.68 7.03
N SER A 60 -0.84 4.03 6.66
CA SER A 60 -2.05 3.65 7.41
C SER A 60 -2.43 2.18 7.26
N ALA A 61 -1.87 1.49 6.26
CA ALA A 61 -2.16 0.08 6.04
C ALA A 61 -1.54 -0.82 7.11
N PRO A 62 -2.26 -1.85 7.58
CA PRO A 62 -1.75 -2.77 8.59
C PRO A 62 -0.50 -3.49 8.08
N ARG A 63 0.44 -3.79 9.00
CA ARG A 63 1.68 -4.51 8.66
C ARG A 63 1.43 -5.97 8.32
N GLU A 64 0.41 -6.57 8.92
CA GLU A 64 0.05 -7.97 8.72
C GLU A 64 -1.46 -8.08 8.56
N ILE A 65 -1.90 -9.04 7.75
CA ILE A 65 -3.28 -9.46 7.63
C ILE A 65 -3.35 -10.98 7.75
N TYR A 66 -4.38 -11.47 8.43
CA TYR A 66 -4.63 -12.88 8.72
C TYR A 66 -5.87 -13.34 7.96
#